data_AF-A0A936IQM6-F1
#
_entry.id   AF-A0A936IQM6-F1
#
_cell.length_a   1.000
_cell.length_b   1.000
_cell.length_c   1.000
_cell.angle_alpha   90.00
_cell.angle_beta   90.00
_cell.angle_gamma   90.00
#
_symmetry.space_group_name_H-M   'P 1'
#
loop_
_entity.id
_entity.type
_entity.pdbx_description
1 polymer ?
#
loop_
_entity_poly.entity_id
_entity_poly.type
_entity_poly.pdbx_seq_one_letter_code
_entity_poly.pdbx_strand_id
1 'polypeptide(L)'
;MDKEAVKGCLRREVALWSAKSFDTLAAELNDIVAYERSEPSPHQVEVELLEMEPGYVQVMVGIDAGGFTSFAPLSAGFLVHRDGRVEIPDLA
;
A
#
# COMPACT_ATOMS: atom_id res chain seq x y z
N MET A 1 -12.66 -8.15 10.95
CA MET A 1 -12.68 -6.67 10.94
C MET A 1 -13.79 -6.20 10.02
N ASP A 2 -14.48 -5.08 10.32
CA ASP A 2 -15.48 -4.54 9.40
C ASP A 2 -14.82 -3.74 8.25
N LYS A 3 -15.60 -3.42 7.21
CA LYS A 3 -15.11 -2.77 5.99
C LYS A 3 -14.51 -1.38 6.24
N GLU A 4 -15.09 -0.59 7.16
CA GLU A 4 -14.61 0.76 7.46
C GLU A 4 -13.29 0.73 8.23
N ALA A 5 -13.13 -0.24 9.13
CA ALA A 5 -11.86 -0.50 9.81
C ALA A 5 -10.76 -0.94 8.83
N VAL A 6 -11.07 -1.81 7.85
CA VAL A 6 -10.12 -2.18 6.78
C VAL A 6 -9.73 -0.96 5.94
N LYS A 7 -10.70 -0.12 5.54
CA LYS A 7 -10.42 1.17 4.85
C LYS A 7 -9.50 2.07 5.67
N GLY A 8 -9.73 2.15 6.99
CA GLY A 8 -8.88 2.89 7.91
C GLY A 8 -7.44 2.37 7.94
N CYS A 9 -7.25 1.05 7.94
CA CYS A 9 -5.92 0.42 7.88
C CYS A 9 -5.23 0.72 6.55
N LEU A 10 -5.93 0.53 5.43
CA LEU A 10 -5.40 0.81 4.10
C LEU A 10 -4.94 2.26 3.95
N ARG A 11 -5.74 3.23 4.40
CA ARG A 11 -5.37 4.66 4.38
C ARG A 11 -4.10 4.94 5.18
N ARG A 12 -3.91 4.29 6.33
CA ARG A 12 -2.71 4.44 7.17
C ARG A 12 -1.48 3.87 6.48
N GLU A 13 -1.59 2.68 5.90
CA GLU A 13 -0.47 2.05 5.20
C GLU A 13 -0.12 2.82 3.92
N VAL A 14 -1.11 3.29 3.14
CA VAL A 14 -0.85 4.19 2.00
C VAL A 14 -0.14 5.46 2.45
N ALA A 15 -0.55 6.10 3.55
CA ALA A 15 0.14 7.29 4.07
C ALA A 15 1.57 6.99 4.51
N LEU A 16 1.82 5.81 5.11
CA LEU A 16 3.15 5.40 5.55
C LEU A 16 4.09 5.14 4.37
N TRP A 17 3.61 4.43 3.36
CA TRP A 17 4.41 4.06 2.19
C TRP A 17 4.60 5.21 1.21
N SER A 18 3.58 6.03 0.99
CA SER A 18 3.68 7.21 0.11
C SER A 18 4.56 8.34 0.66
N ALA A 19 4.89 8.31 1.95
CA ALA A 19 5.86 9.23 2.55
C ALA A 19 7.32 8.88 2.22
N LYS A 20 7.59 7.68 1.69
CA LYS A 20 8.93 7.26 1.29
C LYS A 20 9.32 7.88 -0.05
N SER A 21 10.61 8.10 -0.26
CA SER A 21 11.13 8.64 -1.53
C SER A 21 11.09 7.58 -2.63
N PHE A 22 11.17 8.04 -3.88
CA PHE A 22 11.36 7.18 -5.06
C PHE A 22 12.48 6.16 -4.85
N ASP A 23 13.67 6.61 -4.45
CA ASP A 23 14.85 5.72 -4.31
C ASP A 23 14.66 4.71 -3.18
N THR A 24 14.00 5.11 -2.08
CA THR A 24 13.70 4.18 -0.98
C THR A 24 12.68 3.13 -1.42
N LEU A 25 11.61 3.52 -2.11
CA LEU A 25 10.61 2.58 -2.60
C LEU A 25 11.19 1.62 -3.63
N ALA A 26 11.98 2.11 -4.59
CA ALA A 26 12.65 1.27 -5.58
C ALA A 26 13.64 0.27 -4.93
N ALA A 27 14.29 0.63 -3.83
CA ALA A 27 15.21 -0.25 -3.13
C ALA A 27 14.50 -1.27 -2.22
N GLU A 28 13.41 -0.87 -1.55
CA GLU A 28 12.69 -1.73 -0.63
C GLU A 28 11.72 -2.69 -1.34
N LEU A 29 11.14 -2.29 -2.47
CA LEU A 29 10.11 -3.03 -3.20
C LEU A 29 10.66 -3.73 -4.46
N ASN A 30 11.82 -4.38 -4.32
CA ASN A 30 12.36 -5.27 -5.37
C ASN A 30 11.53 -6.56 -5.54
N ASP A 31 10.72 -6.89 -4.54
CA ASP A 31 9.75 -7.98 -4.49
C ASP A 31 8.58 -7.51 -3.61
N ILE A 32 7.55 -8.34 -3.46
CA ILE A 32 6.42 -8.09 -2.56
C ILE A 32 6.91 -8.03 -1.11
N VAL A 33 6.58 -6.95 -0.42
CA VAL A 33 6.77 -6.81 1.02
C VAL A 33 5.47 -7.15 1.72
N ALA A 34 5.46 -8.27 2.46
CA ALA A 34 4.31 -8.72 3.23
C ALA A 34 4.63 -8.74 4.74
N TYR A 35 3.71 -8.23 5.57
CA TYR A 35 3.83 -8.26 7.03
C TYR A 35 2.47 -8.27 7.73
N GLU A 36 2.47 -8.66 9.00
CA GLU A 36 1.27 -8.69 9.85
C GLU A 36 1.19 -7.48 10.78
N ARG A 37 -0.04 -7.00 11.02
CA ARG A 37 -0.38 -6.00 12.03
C ARG A 37 -1.35 -6.61 13.03
N SER A 38 -1.19 -6.28 14.31
CA SER A 38 -2.07 -6.75 15.39
C SER A 38 -3.25 -5.80 15.67
N GLU A 39 -3.14 -4.54 15.28
CA GLU A 39 -4.15 -3.49 15.53
C GLU A 39 -4.72 -2.92 14.23
N PRO A 40 -6.02 -2.59 14.17
CA PRO A 40 -7.04 -2.75 15.23
C PRO A 40 -7.51 -4.21 15.41
N SER A 41 -7.06 -5.11 14.54
CA SER A 41 -7.26 -6.56 14.58
C SER A 41 -6.18 -7.21 13.71
N PRO A 42 -5.81 -8.49 13.93
CA PRO A 42 -4.87 -9.20 13.06
C PRO A 42 -5.23 -9.08 11.58
N HIS A 43 -4.30 -8.58 10.78
CA HIS A 43 -4.41 -8.52 9.33
C HIS A 43 -3.02 -8.53 8.68
N GLN A 44 -2.99 -8.97 7.43
CA GLN A 44 -1.82 -8.94 6.57
C GLN A 44 -1.85 -7.67 5.71
N VAL A 45 -0.67 -7.10 5.52
CA VAL A 45 -0.40 -5.97 4.63
C VAL A 45 0.53 -6.49 3.55
N GLU A 46 0.16 -6.25 2.30
CA GLU A 46 1.00 -6.54 1.13
C GLU A 46 1.32 -5.22 0.42
N VAL A 47 2.57 -5.03 0.05
CA VAL A 47 3.05 -3.85 -0.65
C VAL A 47 3.88 -4.28 -1.83
N GLU A 48 3.51 -3.79 -3.00
CA GLU A 48 4.09 -4.24 -4.27
C GLU A 48 4.39 -3.03 -5.16
N LEU A 49 5.55 -3.09 -5.83
CA LEU A 49 5.89 -2.20 -6.92
C LEU A 49 5.22 -2.70 -8.20
N LEU A 50 4.21 -1.98 -8.68
CA LEU A 50 3.50 -2.34 -9.93
C LEU A 50 4.26 -1.90 -11.17
N GLU A 51 4.87 -0.72 -11.10
CA GLU A 51 5.58 -0.11 -12.22
C GLU A 51 6.73 0.75 -11.70
N MET A 52 7.86 0.71 -12.39
CA MET A 52 9.00 1.60 -12.16
C MET A 52 9.46 2.18 -13.48
N GLU A 53 9.25 3.48 -13.61
CA GLU A 53 9.69 4.28 -14.73
C GLU A 53 10.79 5.26 -14.27
N PRO A 54 11.61 5.83 -15.18
CA PRO A 54 12.66 6.78 -14.82
C PRO A 54 12.18 8.01 -14.01
N GLY A 55 10.89 8.36 -14.14
CA GLY A 55 10.27 9.52 -13.49
C GLY A 55 9.43 9.21 -12.26
N TYR A 56 8.92 7.98 -12.09
CA TYR A 56 8.03 7.62 -10.99
C TYR A 56 8.03 6.13 -10.69
N VAL A 57 7.62 5.79 -9.48
CA VAL A 57 7.22 4.43 -9.10
C VAL A 57 5.72 4.40 -8.83
N GLN A 58 5.04 3.36 -9.29
CA GLN A 58 3.67 3.05 -8.93
C GLN A 58 3.68 1.90 -7.92
N VAL A 59 3.07 2.14 -6.77
CA VAL A 59 3.01 1.18 -5.65
C VAL A 59 1.56 0.85 -5.35
N MET A 60 1.31 -0.42 -5.04
CA MET A 60 0.04 -0.91 -4.52
C MET A 60 0.20 -1.34 -3.07
N VAL A 61 -0.81 -1.04 -2.25
CA VAL A 61 -0.94 -1.53 -0.87
C VAL A 61 -2.24 -2.31 -0.78
N GLY A 62 -2.19 -3.52 -0.23
CA GLY A 62 -3.34 -4.39 0.02
C GLY A 62 -3.47 -4.72 1.51
N ILE A 63 -4.71 -4.82 1.99
CA ILE A 63 -5.03 -5.33 3.33
C ILE A 63 -5.87 -6.60 3.21
N ASP A 64 -5.35 -7.71 3.76
CA ASP A 64 -6.14 -8.91 4.01
C ASP A 64 -6.40 -9.10 5.50
N ALA A 65 -7.67 -8.97 5.91
CA ALA A 65 -8.12 -9.15 7.28
C ALA A 65 -8.77 -10.53 7.54
N GLY A 66 -8.63 -11.46 6.59
CA GLY A 66 -9.33 -12.74 6.58
C GLY A 66 -10.82 -12.63 6.24
N GLY A 67 -11.46 -13.76 5.95
CA GLY A 67 -12.90 -13.82 5.68
C GLY A 67 -13.26 -13.32 4.27
N PHE A 68 -14.13 -12.30 4.16
CA PHE A 68 -14.57 -11.78 2.85
C PHE A 68 -13.45 -11.08 2.06
N THR A 69 -12.42 -10.56 2.74
CA THR A 69 -11.26 -9.91 2.10
C THR A 69 -10.30 -10.90 1.47
N SER A 70 -10.33 -12.18 1.85
CA SER A 70 -9.44 -13.19 1.28
C SER A 70 -9.78 -13.54 -0.18
N PHE A 71 -10.97 -13.15 -0.67
CA PHE A 71 -11.35 -13.30 -2.08
C PHE A 71 -11.12 -12.03 -2.92
N ALA A 72 -11.02 -10.88 -2.26
CA ALA A 72 -10.75 -9.58 -2.87
C ALA A 72 -10.19 -8.64 -1.78
N PRO A 73 -8.87 -8.64 -1.57
CA PRO A 73 -8.24 -7.74 -0.61
C PRO A 73 -8.58 -6.29 -0.95
N LEU A 74 -8.80 -5.47 0.08
CA LEU A 74 -8.99 -4.05 -0.19
C LEU A 74 -7.62 -3.45 -0.49
N SER A 75 -7.44 -2.92 -1.69
CA SER A 75 -6.17 -2.32 -2.11
C SER A 75 -6.34 -0.90 -2.62
N ALA A 76 -5.23 -0.15 -2.60
CA ALA A 76 -5.13 1.18 -3.19
C ALA A 76 -3.71 1.39 -3.73
N GLY A 77 -3.63 2.21 -4.78
CA GLY A 77 -2.36 2.58 -5.40
C GLY A 77 -1.97 4.02 -5.11
N PHE A 78 -0.68 4.31 -5.23
CA PHE A 78 -0.14 5.66 -5.28
C PHE A 78 1.09 5.72 -6.18
N LEU A 79 1.44 6.92 -6.62
CA LEU A 79 2.67 7.19 -7.37
C LEU A 79 3.57 8.09 -6.54
N VAL A 80 4.87 7.80 -6.55
CA VAL A 80 5.91 8.70 -6.05
C VAL A 80 6.82 9.06 -7.21
N HIS A 81 6.84 10.34 -7.54
CA HIS A 81 7.71 10.90 -8.56
C HIS A 81 9.09 11.17 -7.98
N ARG A 82 10.10 11.10 -8.85
CA ARG A 82 11.50 11.33 -8.46
C ARG A 82 11.77 12.75 -7.94
N ASP A 83 10.92 13.71 -8.29
CA ASP A 83 10.96 15.09 -7.80
C ASP A 83 10.28 15.28 -6.43
N GLY A 84 9.74 14.20 -5.83
CA GLY A 84 9.08 14.21 -4.54
C GLY A 84 7.56 14.45 -4.60
N ARG A 85 6.98 14.62 -5.80
CA ARG A 85 5.52 14.66 -5.94
C ARG A 85 4.90 13.30 -5.61
N VAL A 86 3.80 13.32 -4.87
CA VAL A 86 3.00 12.12 -4.55
C VAL A 86 1.62 12.27 -5.15
N GLU A 87 1.16 11.25 -5.88
CA GLU A 87 -0.20 11.19 -6.43
C GLU A 87 -0.90 9.98 -5.82
N ILE A 88 -2.04 10.20 -5.17
CA ILE A 88 -2.87 9.15 -4.58
C ILE A 88 -4.22 9.22 -5.29
N PRO A 89 -4.44 8.42 -6.36
CA PRO A 89 -5.75 8.31 -6.99
C PRO A 89 -6.79 7.93 -5.93
N ASP A 90 -7.96 8.59 -5.95
CA ASP A 90 -8.95 8.55 -4.87
C ASP A 90 -9.11 7.16 -4.22
N LEU A 91 -8.89 7.12 -2.91
CA LEU A 91 -9.16 5.99 -2.01
C LEU A 91 -10.68 5.81 -1.84
N ALA A 92 -11.34 5.17 -2.82
CA ALA A 92 -12.79 4.91 -2.80
C ALA A 92 -13.24 3.97 -1.65
#